data_AF-A0A2D3TFE6-F1
#
_entry.id   AF-A0A2D3TFE6-F1
#
_cell.length_a   1.000
_cell.length_b   1.000
_cell.length_c   1.000
_cell.angle_alpha   90.00
_cell.angle_beta   90.00
_cell.angle_gamma   90.00
#
_symmetry.space_group_name_H-M   'P 1'
#
loop_
_entity.id
_entity.type
_entity.pdbx_description
1 polymer ?
#
loop_
_entity_poly.entity_id
_entity_poly.type
_entity_poly.pdbx_seq_one_letter_code
_entity_poly.pdbx_strand_id
1 'polypeptide(L)'
;MLFINILKYISLFLIISIIGLYSFVEYRIFQFNKNSIDIIAHAGGQIDGHIYTNSLEALNNSYNEGAKIFELDIRETKDGYYVGTHDWKTWAQQTGYSGELPPNLEEFKRYKILNKYTAMSFEDINNWFLSHPDVVFITDKVDKPLKMVNLFYDKSKIKMELFSKKSMRMGGGIFDGAMANYYSLMSDNKNSTCKI
;
A
#
# COMPACT_ATOMS: atom_id res chain seq x y z
N MET A 1 59.79 15.28 -5.34
CA MET A 1 59.21 14.29 -4.41
C MET A 1 58.25 14.92 -3.40
N LEU A 2 58.64 16.01 -2.72
CA LEU A 2 57.80 16.72 -1.73
C LEU A 2 56.45 17.22 -2.28
N PHE A 3 56.44 17.86 -3.45
CA PHE A 3 55.23 18.41 -4.09
C PHE A 3 54.18 17.33 -4.41
N ILE A 4 54.61 16.19 -4.94
CA ILE A 4 53.72 15.05 -5.26
C ILE A 4 53.09 14.49 -3.99
N ASN A 5 53.82 14.46 -2.87
CA ASN A 5 53.27 14.02 -1.58
C ASN A 5 52.22 15.01 -1.06
N ILE A 6 52.46 16.32 -1.19
CA ILE A 6 51.48 17.36 -0.80
C ILE A 6 50.18 17.23 -1.59
N LEU A 7 50.24 17.03 -2.92
CA LEU A 7 49.05 16.79 -3.73
C LEU A 7 48.27 15.54 -3.33
N LYS A 8 48.97 14.45 -2.95
CA LYS A 8 48.32 13.22 -2.45
C LYS A 8 47.58 13.46 -1.13
N TYR A 9 48.14 14.24 -0.22
CA TYR A 9 47.47 14.58 1.03
C TYR A 9 46.24 15.47 0.82
N ILE A 10 46.33 16.45 -0.10
CA ILE A 10 45.19 17.30 -0.47
C ILE A 10 44.07 16.45 -1.10
N SER A 11 44.39 15.56 -2.04
CA SER A 11 43.39 14.68 -2.66
C SER A 11 42.74 13.74 -1.65
N LEU A 12 43.52 13.19 -0.72
CA LEU A 12 42.99 12.30 0.33
C LEU A 12 42.06 13.05 1.28
N PHE A 13 42.42 14.27 1.67
CA PHE A 13 41.60 15.13 2.51
C PHE A 13 40.27 15.50 1.82
N LEU A 14 40.29 15.82 0.53
CA LEU A 14 39.09 16.11 -0.25
C LEU A 14 38.17 14.90 -0.33
N ILE A 15 38.70 13.70 -0.57
CA ILE A 15 37.92 12.45 -0.59
C ILE A 15 37.27 12.18 0.76
N ILE A 16 38.04 12.30 1.85
CA ILE A 16 37.51 12.10 3.22
C ILE A 16 36.42 13.13 3.53
N SER A 17 36.60 14.39 3.09
CA SER A 17 35.61 15.45 3.29
C SER A 17 34.31 15.19 2.52
N ILE A 18 34.40 14.69 1.29
CA ILE A 18 33.24 14.31 0.46
C ILE A 18 32.50 13.13 1.09
N ILE A 19 33.23 12.09 1.53
CA ILE A 19 32.63 10.95 2.23
C ILE A 19 31.94 11.41 3.51
N GLY A 20 32.60 12.25 4.31
CA GLY A 20 32.04 12.81 5.54
C GLY A 20 30.77 13.62 5.30
N LEU A 21 30.76 14.44 4.23
CA LEU A 21 29.57 15.18 3.83
C LEU A 21 28.43 14.25 3.38
N TYR A 22 28.74 13.23 2.59
CA TYR A 22 27.76 12.23 2.16
C TYR A 22 27.14 11.51 3.35
N SER A 23 27.97 10.99 4.27
CA SER A 23 27.51 10.34 5.50
C SER A 23 26.69 11.29 6.39
N PHE A 24 27.04 12.58 6.44
CA PHE A 24 26.26 13.57 7.19
C PHE A 24 24.89 13.81 6.57
N VAL A 25 24.79 13.91 5.25
CA VAL A 25 23.50 14.06 4.54
C VAL A 25 22.62 12.85 4.76
N GLU A 26 23.15 11.63 4.56
CA GLU A 26 22.44 10.37 4.84
C GLU A 26 21.96 10.29 6.28
N TYR A 27 22.81 10.67 7.25
CA TYR A 27 22.42 10.71 8.66
C TYR A 27 21.29 11.69 8.93
N ARG A 28 21.28 12.87 8.28
CA ARG A 28 20.21 13.86 8.43
C ARG A 28 18.89 13.38 7.81
N ILE A 29 18.94 12.74 6.65
CA ILE A 29 17.77 12.11 6.01
C ILE A 29 17.23 11.00 6.91
N PHE A 30 18.10 10.13 7.42
CA PHE A 30 17.72 9.07 8.35
C PHE A 30 17.05 9.63 9.62
N GLN A 31 17.63 10.66 10.25
CA GLN A 31 17.06 11.26 11.46
C GLN A 31 15.74 12.01 11.21
N PHE A 32 15.56 12.56 10.01
CA PHE A 32 14.29 13.15 9.59
C PHE A 32 13.21 12.06 9.44
N ASN A 33 13.51 10.99 8.70
CA ASN A 33 12.60 9.86 8.47
C ASN A 33 12.33 9.04 9.73
N LYS A 34 13.29 8.94 10.66
CA LYS A 34 13.13 8.19 11.91
C LYS A 34 12.08 8.79 12.84
N ASN A 35 11.81 10.09 12.72
CA ASN A 35 10.86 10.81 13.56
C ASN A 35 9.50 11.06 12.88
N SER A 36 9.34 10.69 11.60
CA SER A 36 8.04 10.66 10.95
C SER A 36 7.35 9.34 11.28
N ILE A 37 6.27 9.39 12.06
CA ILE A 37 5.37 8.25 12.17
C ILE A 37 4.65 8.13 10.84
N ASP A 38 4.88 7.03 10.12
CA ASP A 38 4.15 6.75 8.90
C ASP A 38 2.69 6.44 9.24
N ILE A 39 1.78 7.31 8.79
CA ILE A 39 0.35 7.11 8.93
C ILE A 39 -0.13 6.23 7.77
N ILE A 40 -0.69 5.08 8.12
CA ILE A 40 -1.37 4.19 7.17
C ILE A 40 -2.86 4.53 7.19
N ALA A 41 -3.36 5.10 6.10
CA ALA A 41 -4.78 5.34 5.89
C ALA A 41 -5.47 4.02 5.52
N HIS A 42 -6.03 3.34 6.53
CA HIS A 42 -6.75 2.08 6.41
C HIS A 42 -8.08 2.25 5.64
N ALA A 43 -8.31 1.41 4.63
CA ALA A 43 -9.38 1.50 3.63
C ALA A 43 -9.48 2.89 2.94
N GLY A 44 -8.32 3.52 2.72
CA GLY A 44 -8.18 4.89 2.23
C GLY A 44 -8.45 5.97 3.29
N GLY A 45 -8.83 5.58 4.50
CA GLY A 45 -9.17 6.44 5.63
C GLY A 45 -10.67 6.72 5.76
N GLN A 46 -11.00 7.60 6.71
CA GLN A 46 -12.38 8.01 6.97
C GLN A 46 -12.78 9.19 6.08
N ILE A 47 -14.04 9.23 5.66
CA ILE A 47 -14.66 10.41 5.04
C ILE A 47 -16.04 10.67 5.67
N ASP A 48 -16.25 11.88 6.20
CA ASP A 48 -17.47 12.32 6.92
C ASP A 48 -17.99 11.32 7.98
N GLY A 49 -17.11 10.72 8.77
CA GLY A 49 -17.50 9.72 9.77
C GLY A 49 -17.67 8.29 9.24
N HIS A 50 -17.56 8.08 7.92
CA HIS A 50 -17.72 6.76 7.29
C HIS A 50 -16.37 6.07 7.07
N ILE A 51 -16.33 4.78 7.39
CA ILE A 51 -15.17 3.89 7.22
C ILE A 51 -15.42 2.86 6.13
N TYR A 52 -14.38 2.16 5.68
CA TYR A 52 -14.43 1.10 4.67
C TYR A 52 -14.99 1.53 3.30
N THR A 53 -14.95 2.84 3.02
CA THR A 53 -15.46 3.34 1.73
C THR A 53 -14.53 3.00 0.58
N ASN A 54 -13.21 2.90 0.80
CA ASN A 54 -12.23 2.68 -0.26
C ASN A 54 -12.40 3.65 -1.44
N SER A 55 -12.90 4.86 -1.14
CA SER A 55 -13.34 5.84 -2.13
C SER A 55 -12.26 6.85 -2.47
N LEU A 56 -12.41 7.48 -3.64
CA LEU A 56 -11.51 8.56 -4.09
C LEU A 56 -11.47 9.70 -3.06
N GLU A 57 -12.62 10.04 -2.49
CA GLU A 57 -12.76 11.13 -1.54
C GLU A 57 -12.08 10.80 -0.21
N ALA A 58 -12.12 9.54 0.24
CA ALA A 58 -11.36 9.11 1.42
C ALA A 58 -9.85 9.21 1.18
N LEU A 59 -9.35 8.73 0.03
CA LEU A 59 -7.94 8.86 -0.34
C LEU A 59 -7.48 10.33 -0.33
N ASN A 60 -8.24 11.21 -1.01
CA ASN A 60 -7.92 12.63 -1.08
C ASN A 60 -7.93 13.29 0.31
N ASN A 61 -8.92 12.98 1.14
CA ASN A 61 -9.01 13.52 2.50
C ASN A 61 -7.79 13.11 3.33
N SER A 62 -7.47 11.81 3.35
CA SER A 62 -6.32 11.29 4.10
C SER A 62 -4.98 11.83 3.57
N TYR A 63 -4.84 12.03 2.26
CA TYR A 63 -3.64 12.65 1.67
C TYR A 63 -3.47 14.10 2.13
N ASN A 64 -4.55 14.88 2.17
CA ASN A 64 -4.53 16.26 2.65
C ASN A 64 -4.17 16.36 4.14
N GLU A 65 -4.52 15.33 4.93
CA GLU A 65 -4.14 15.20 6.34
C GLU A 65 -2.70 14.66 6.53
N GLY A 66 -1.97 14.40 5.43
CA GLY A 66 -0.55 14.06 5.45
C GLY A 66 -0.24 12.56 5.42
N ALA A 67 -1.22 11.69 5.20
CA ALA A 67 -0.96 10.27 5.02
C ALA A 67 -0.10 10.01 3.77
N LYS A 68 0.91 9.15 3.91
CA LYS A 68 1.81 8.73 2.82
C LYS A 68 1.73 7.23 2.51
N ILE A 69 1.00 6.47 3.32
CA ILE A 69 0.76 5.06 3.09
C ILE A 69 -0.74 4.83 3.10
N PHE A 70 -1.24 4.14 2.08
CA PHE A 70 -2.66 3.89 1.90
C PHE A 70 -2.90 2.40 1.76
N GLU A 71 -3.75 1.87 2.61
CA GLU A 71 -4.27 0.51 2.49
C GLU A 71 -5.65 0.60 1.82
N LEU A 72 -5.89 -0.24 0.81
CA LEU A 72 -7.21 -0.44 0.22
C LEU A 72 -7.54 -1.93 0.16
N ASP A 73 -8.78 -2.24 0.51
CA ASP A 73 -9.36 -3.56 0.35
C ASP A 73 -9.61 -3.82 -1.14
N ILE A 74 -9.01 -4.86 -1.72
CA ILE A 74 -9.16 -5.19 -3.14
C ILE A 74 -10.00 -6.46 -3.32
N ARG A 75 -11.02 -6.37 -4.17
CA ARG A 75 -11.89 -7.51 -4.53
C ARG A 75 -12.04 -7.63 -6.05
N GLU A 76 -12.38 -8.84 -6.48
CA GLU A 76 -12.58 -9.18 -7.89
C GLU A 76 -14.08 -9.22 -8.23
N THR A 77 -14.51 -8.43 -9.21
CA THR A 77 -15.88 -8.39 -9.75
C THR A 77 -16.22 -9.68 -10.50
N LYS A 78 -17.51 -9.93 -10.80
CA LYS A 78 -17.92 -11.16 -11.51
C LYS A 78 -17.32 -11.30 -12.90
N ASP A 79 -16.95 -10.18 -13.52
CA ASP A 79 -16.31 -10.07 -14.84
C ASP A 79 -14.77 -9.97 -14.75
N GLY A 80 -14.17 -10.20 -13.57
CA GLY A 80 -12.72 -10.40 -13.41
C GLY A 80 -11.89 -9.12 -13.27
N TYR A 81 -12.52 -7.97 -13.02
CA TYR A 81 -11.82 -6.71 -12.73
C TYR A 81 -11.59 -6.56 -11.22
N TYR A 82 -10.55 -5.81 -10.85
CA TYR A 82 -10.27 -5.51 -9.45
C TYR A 82 -10.82 -4.13 -9.08
N VAL A 83 -11.37 -4.01 -7.88
CA VAL A 83 -12.00 -2.79 -7.36
C VAL A 83 -11.70 -2.60 -5.87
N GLY A 84 -11.77 -1.37 -5.39
CA GLY A 84 -11.62 -1.00 -3.98
C GLY A 84 -12.92 -1.19 -3.21
N THR A 85 -13.00 -2.22 -2.37
CA THR A 85 -14.13 -2.47 -1.47
C THR A 85 -13.82 -3.55 -0.43
N HIS A 86 -14.26 -3.33 0.82
CA HIS A 86 -14.03 -4.26 1.93
C HIS A 86 -14.71 -5.62 1.69
N ASP A 87 -16.01 -5.60 1.40
CA ASP A 87 -16.81 -6.77 1.09
C ASP A 87 -18.08 -6.39 0.34
N TRP A 88 -18.66 -7.36 -0.36
CA TRP A 88 -19.83 -7.14 -1.21
C TRP A 88 -21.10 -6.81 -0.45
N LYS A 89 -21.25 -7.28 0.78
CA LYS A 89 -22.43 -7.02 1.61
C LYS A 89 -22.43 -5.57 2.09
N THR A 90 -21.29 -5.10 2.60
CA THR A 90 -21.08 -3.71 3.02
C THR A 90 -21.25 -2.76 1.84
N TRP A 91 -20.65 -3.08 0.69
CA TRP A 91 -20.82 -2.26 -0.52
C TRP A 91 -22.27 -2.19 -0.98
N ALA A 92 -23.00 -3.30 -1.01
CA ALA A 92 -24.43 -3.32 -1.36
C ALA A 92 -25.27 -2.48 -0.39
N GLN A 93 -24.97 -2.55 0.91
CA GLN A 93 -25.63 -1.73 1.93
C GLN A 93 -25.35 -0.23 1.76
N GLN A 94 -24.10 0.14 1.48
CA GLN A 94 -23.70 1.54 1.30
C GLN A 94 -24.24 2.14 0.01
N THR A 95 -24.42 1.34 -1.05
CA THR A 95 -24.87 1.80 -2.36
C THR A 95 -26.38 1.63 -2.60
N GLY A 96 -27.05 0.81 -1.80
CA GLY A 96 -28.42 0.38 -2.07
C GLY A 96 -28.54 -0.61 -3.24
N TYR A 97 -27.43 -1.20 -3.71
CA TYR A 97 -27.45 -2.17 -4.79
C TYR A 97 -28.18 -3.46 -4.36
N SER A 98 -29.16 -3.88 -5.15
CA SER A 98 -30.01 -5.04 -4.88
C SER A 98 -29.85 -6.18 -5.91
N GLY A 99 -28.85 -6.08 -6.80
CA GLY A 99 -28.57 -7.11 -7.80
C GLY A 99 -27.72 -8.25 -7.28
N GLU A 100 -27.26 -9.11 -8.19
CA GLU A 100 -26.37 -10.22 -7.86
C GLU A 100 -24.98 -9.73 -7.46
N LEU A 101 -24.40 -10.37 -6.44
CA LEU A 101 -23.07 -10.10 -5.92
C LEU A 101 -22.12 -11.28 -6.25
N PRO A 102 -20.86 -11.01 -6.66
CA PRO A 102 -20.30 -9.69 -6.95
C PRO A 102 -20.93 -9.02 -8.18
N PRO A 103 -21.00 -7.68 -8.23
CA PRO A 103 -21.43 -6.95 -9.43
C PRO A 103 -20.38 -7.11 -10.55
N ASN A 104 -20.71 -6.70 -11.78
CA ASN A 104 -19.68 -6.44 -12.80
C ASN A 104 -19.07 -5.05 -12.59
N LEU A 105 -17.99 -4.72 -13.32
CA LEU A 105 -17.30 -3.44 -13.16
C LEU A 105 -18.20 -2.24 -13.47
N GLU A 106 -19.04 -2.34 -14.50
CA GLU A 106 -19.95 -1.26 -14.90
C GLU A 106 -20.97 -0.95 -13.80
N GLU A 107 -21.61 -2.00 -13.26
CA GLU A 107 -22.51 -1.93 -12.11
C GLU A 107 -21.78 -1.33 -10.90
N PHE A 108 -20.57 -1.81 -10.60
CA PHE A 108 -19.78 -1.31 -9.48
C PHE A 108 -19.52 0.20 -9.58
N LYS A 109 -19.06 0.69 -10.74
CA LYS A 109 -18.74 2.11 -10.94
C LYS A 109 -19.98 3.01 -11.05
N ARG A 110 -21.13 2.46 -11.43
CA ARG A 110 -22.38 3.23 -11.58
C ARG A 110 -22.93 3.71 -10.23
N TYR A 111 -22.78 2.91 -9.18
CA TYR A 111 -23.36 3.22 -7.88
C TYR A 111 -22.38 4.03 -7.03
N LYS A 112 -22.87 5.16 -6.50
CA LYS A 112 -22.12 5.97 -5.53
C LYS A 112 -22.25 5.36 -4.14
N ILE A 113 -21.13 5.24 -3.44
CA ILE A 113 -21.09 4.80 -2.04
C ILE A 113 -21.76 5.90 -1.21
N LEU A 114 -22.79 5.54 -0.45
CA LEU A 114 -23.59 6.46 0.36
C LEU A 114 -24.19 7.61 -0.47
N ASN A 115 -24.54 7.35 -1.74
CA ASN A 115 -25.04 8.33 -2.71
C ASN A 115 -24.11 9.54 -2.94
N LYS A 116 -22.86 9.46 -2.52
CA LYS A 116 -21.92 10.59 -2.51
C LYS A 116 -20.55 10.24 -3.05
N TYR A 117 -19.94 9.17 -2.54
CA TYR A 117 -18.54 8.86 -2.78
C TYR A 117 -18.32 7.98 -4.00
N THR A 118 -17.17 8.17 -4.64
CA THR A 118 -16.80 7.53 -5.89
C THR A 118 -16.17 6.17 -5.62
N ALA A 119 -16.84 5.11 -6.07
CA ALA A 119 -16.31 3.75 -6.09
C ALA A 119 -15.14 3.66 -7.09
N MET A 120 -14.04 3.00 -6.70
CA MET A 120 -12.81 2.98 -7.48
C MET A 120 -12.52 1.60 -8.07
N SER A 121 -12.30 1.54 -9.37
CA SER A 121 -11.65 0.39 -10.01
C SER A 121 -10.14 0.42 -9.78
N PHE A 122 -9.46 -0.69 -10.04
CA PHE A 122 -8.00 -0.73 -9.96
C PHE A 122 -7.32 0.24 -10.94
N GLU A 123 -7.97 0.55 -12.07
CA GLU A 123 -7.51 1.61 -12.98
C GLU A 123 -7.60 3.00 -12.33
N ASP A 124 -8.72 3.31 -11.67
CA ASP A 124 -8.88 4.57 -10.94
C ASP A 124 -7.85 4.69 -9.81
N ILE A 125 -7.59 3.57 -9.10
CA ILE A 125 -6.55 3.47 -8.06
C ILE A 125 -5.18 3.76 -8.67
N ASN A 126 -4.80 3.07 -9.75
CA ASN A 126 -3.55 3.31 -10.46
C ASN A 126 -3.37 4.78 -10.86
N ASN A 127 -4.41 5.39 -11.44
CA ASN A 127 -4.37 6.78 -11.86
C ASN A 127 -4.15 7.73 -10.67
N TRP A 128 -4.77 7.43 -9.51
CA TRP A 128 -4.57 8.21 -8.30
C TRP A 128 -3.14 8.08 -7.75
N PHE A 129 -2.59 6.87 -7.64
CA PHE A 129 -1.21 6.72 -7.16
C PHE A 129 -0.16 7.23 -8.18
N LEU A 130 -0.48 7.23 -9.47
CA LEU A 130 0.35 7.84 -10.51
C LEU A 130 0.46 9.36 -10.33
N SER A 131 -0.63 10.02 -9.93
CA SER A 131 -0.63 11.46 -9.65
C SER A 131 -0.06 11.84 -8.27
N HIS A 132 0.16 10.86 -7.39
CA HIS A 132 0.73 11.02 -6.05
C HIS A 132 1.98 10.13 -5.87
N PRO A 133 3.09 10.42 -6.57
CA PRO A 133 4.26 9.56 -6.57
C PRO A 133 4.99 9.50 -5.23
N ASP A 134 4.62 10.34 -4.26
CA ASP A 134 5.20 10.38 -2.91
C ASP A 134 4.53 9.40 -1.93
N VAL A 135 3.60 8.56 -2.39
CA VAL A 135 2.84 7.64 -1.53
C VAL A 135 3.08 6.16 -1.83
N VAL A 136 2.82 5.30 -0.85
CA VAL A 136 2.92 3.83 -0.93
C VAL A 136 1.54 3.20 -0.87
N PHE A 137 1.32 2.20 -1.73
CA PHE A 137 0.09 1.42 -1.77
C PHE A 137 0.24 0.09 -1.03
N ILE A 138 -0.76 -0.27 -0.24
CA ILE A 138 -0.92 -1.55 0.42
C ILE A 138 -2.26 -2.17 -0.03
N THR A 139 -2.26 -3.42 -0.48
CA THR A 139 -3.51 -4.16 -0.75
C THR A 139 -3.89 -5.08 0.42
N ASP A 140 -5.17 -5.12 0.80
CA ASP A 140 -5.82 -6.16 1.62
C ASP A 140 -6.87 -6.92 0.77
N LYS A 141 -7.41 -8.03 1.29
CA LYS A 141 -8.54 -8.84 0.79
C LYS A 141 -8.33 -9.60 -0.52
N VAL A 142 -7.15 -9.49 -1.11
CA VAL A 142 -6.71 -10.24 -2.29
C VAL A 142 -5.44 -11.04 -1.99
N ASP A 143 -5.31 -12.27 -2.51
CA ASP A 143 -4.15 -13.15 -2.27
C ASP A 143 -3.46 -13.57 -3.60
N LYS A 144 -3.29 -12.62 -4.53
CA LYS A 144 -2.71 -12.82 -5.87
C LYS A 144 -1.46 -11.94 -6.13
N PRO A 145 -0.29 -12.22 -5.49
CA PRO A 145 0.90 -11.37 -5.55
C PRO A 145 1.38 -10.99 -6.95
N LEU A 146 1.61 -11.99 -7.81
CA LEU A 146 2.08 -11.79 -9.18
C LEU A 146 1.09 -11.01 -10.05
N LYS A 147 -0.22 -11.11 -9.77
CA LYS A 147 -1.22 -10.36 -10.51
C LYS A 147 -1.22 -8.91 -10.06
N MET A 148 -1.27 -8.65 -8.76
CA MET A 148 -1.33 -7.30 -8.19
C MET A 148 -0.10 -6.47 -8.56
N VAL A 149 1.11 -7.02 -8.38
CA VAL A 149 2.35 -6.29 -8.70
C VAL A 149 2.47 -5.96 -10.19
N ASN A 150 1.90 -6.77 -11.09
CA ASN A 150 1.94 -6.51 -12.53
C ASN A 150 0.80 -5.62 -13.01
N LEU A 151 -0.29 -5.50 -12.23
CA LEU A 151 -1.37 -4.55 -12.51
C LEU A 151 -1.03 -3.14 -12.04
N PHE A 152 -0.26 -3.01 -10.97
CA PHE A 152 0.07 -1.70 -10.41
C PHE A 152 1.17 -0.99 -11.21
N TYR A 153 1.04 0.33 -11.38
CA TYR A 153 1.92 1.09 -12.28
C TYR A 153 3.39 1.11 -11.82
N ASP A 154 3.64 1.16 -10.51
CA ASP A 154 4.98 1.20 -9.92
C ASP A 154 5.20 0.06 -8.93
N LYS A 155 5.85 -0.99 -9.41
CA LYS A 155 6.14 -2.22 -8.64
C LYS A 155 6.93 -1.95 -7.36
N SER A 156 7.66 -0.84 -7.28
CA SER A 156 8.45 -0.49 -6.09
C SER A 156 7.61 0.13 -4.96
N LYS A 157 6.36 0.53 -5.25
CA LYS A 157 5.48 1.25 -4.30
C LYS A 157 4.24 0.47 -3.91
N ILE A 158 4.16 -0.80 -4.27
CA ILE A 158 3.09 -1.69 -3.82
C ILE A 158 3.63 -2.67 -2.79
N LYS A 159 2.88 -2.82 -1.72
CA LYS A 159 3.02 -3.86 -0.70
C LYS A 159 1.68 -4.58 -0.58
N MET A 160 1.68 -5.74 0.05
CA MET A 160 0.53 -6.63 0.05
C MET A 160 0.39 -7.36 1.36
N GLU A 161 -0.83 -7.43 1.89
CA GLU A 161 -1.20 -8.43 2.89
C GLU A 161 -1.39 -9.80 2.20
N LEU A 162 -0.81 -10.83 2.80
CA LEU A 162 -0.72 -12.18 2.26
C LEU A 162 -1.44 -13.15 3.21
N PHE A 163 -2.33 -13.96 2.64
CA PHE A 163 -3.28 -14.77 3.40
C PHE A 163 -2.96 -16.27 3.38
N SER A 164 -1.97 -16.72 2.58
CA SER A 164 -1.60 -18.12 2.48
C SER A 164 -0.09 -18.36 2.59
N LYS A 165 0.32 -19.55 3.07
CA LYS A 165 1.74 -19.95 3.10
C LYS A 165 2.40 -19.87 1.71
N LYS A 166 1.62 -20.14 0.65
CA LYS A 166 2.09 -20.04 -0.74
C LYS A 166 2.33 -18.58 -1.14
N SER A 167 1.37 -17.70 -0.88
CA SER A 167 1.51 -16.28 -1.24
C SER A 167 2.60 -15.60 -0.42
N MET A 168 2.78 -15.94 0.87
CA MET A 168 3.91 -15.46 1.68
C MET A 168 5.28 -15.81 1.10
N ARG A 169 5.49 -17.09 0.75
CA ARG A 169 6.76 -17.53 0.13
C ARG A 169 7.05 -16.82 -1.18
N MET A 170 6.00 -16.53 -1.95
CA MET A 170 6.10 -15.83 -3.23
C MET A 170 6.33 -14.32 -3.03
N GLY A 171 5.57 -13.70 -2.13
CA GLY A 171 5.54 -12.25 -1.89
C GLY A 171 6.86 -11.71 -1.35
N GLY A 172 7.59 -12.51 -0.56
CA GLY A 172 8.91 -12.12 -0.04
C GLY A 172 9.97 -11.85 -1.12
N GLY A 173 9.78 -12.35 -2.35
CA GLY A 173 10.64 -12.04 -3.49
C GLY A 173 10.06 -11.01 -4.46
N ILE A 174 8.86 -10.49 -4.20
CA ILE A 174 8.12 -9.58 -5.09
C ILE A 174 8.04 -8.18 -4.52
N PHE A 175 7.77 -8.06 -3.22
CA PHE A 175 7.49 -6.77 -2.58
C PHE A 175 8.64 -6.36 -1.66
N ASP A 176 8.94 -5.06 -1.63
CA ASP A 176 9.83 -4.45 -0.63
C ASP A 176 9.09 -4.29 0.72
N GLY A 177 8.79 -5.44 1.31
CA GLY A 177 7.90 -5.59 2.46
C GLY A 177 6.52 -6.10 2.05
N ALA A 178 6.08 -7.14 2.75
CA ALA A 178 4.72 -7.66 2.70
C ALA A 178 4.25 -7.96 4.12
N MET A 179 2.94 -7.95 4.32
CA MET A 179 2.35 -8.25 5.62
C MET A 179 1.74 -9.64 5.57
N ALA A 180 1.97 -10.41 6.62
CA ALA A 180 1.34 -11.71 6.76
C ALA A 180 0.09 -11.55 7.60
N ASN A 181 -1.04 -12.06 7.12
CA ASN A 181 -2.24 -12.11 7.94
C ASN A 181 -2.00 -12.99 9.18
N TYR A 182 -2.65 -12.69 10.31
CA TYR A 182 -2.42 -13.39 11.57
C TYR A 182 -2.57 -14.93 11.46
N TYR A 183 -3.52 -15.42 10.66
CA TYR A 183 -3.76 -16.86 10.49
C TYR A 183 -2.63 -17.56 9.73
N SER A 184 -1.89 -16.83 8.89
CA SER A 184 -0.95 -17.41 7.94
C SER A 184 0.37 -17.87 8.60
N LEU A 185 0.73 -17.25 9.73
CA LEU A 185 1.95 -17.55 10.50
C LEU A 185 1.69 -18.41 11.75
N MET A 186 0.47 -18.88 11.98
CA MET A 186 0.21 -19.81 13.08
C MET A 186 1.01 -21.10 12.84
N SER A 187 1.76 -21.54 13.85
CA SER A 187 2.28 -22.91 13.90
C SER A 187 1.10 -23.87 13.77
N ASP A 188 1.24 -24.96 13.02
CA ASP A 188 0.21 -26.00 12.88
C ASP A 188 -0.07 -26.70 14.24
N ASN A 189 -0.71 -26.00 15.18
CA ASN A 189 -1.16 -26.53 16.46
C ASN A 189 -2.48 -27.25 16.23
N LYS A 190 -2.42 -28.37 15.50
CA LYS A 190 -3.49 -29.37 15.48
C LYS A 190 -3.60 -30.16 16.79
N ASN A 191 -2.90 -29.78 17.87
CA ASN A 191 -2.94 -30.45 19.17
C ASN A 191 -2.88 -29.49 20.38
N SER A 192 -3.68 -28.42 20.40
CA SER A 192 -4.02 -27.80 21.69
C SER A 192 -5.47 -27.33 21.71
N THR A 193 -6.33 -28.22 22.19
CA THR A 193 -7.56 -27.82 22.87
C THR A 193 -7.21 -26.85 24.00
N CYS A 194 -7.45 -25.57 23.79
CA CYS A 194 -7.73 -24.67 24.90
C CYS A 194 -9.09 -24.04 24.62
N LYS A 195 -10.11 -24.67 25.23
CA LYS A 195 -11.39 -24.01 25.48
C LYS A 195 -11.13 -22.90 26.50
N ILE A 196 -11.51 -21.68 26.15
CA ILE A 196 -12.05 -20.71 27.10
C ILE A 196 -13.30 -20.13 26.43
#